data_AF-K2P7W0-F1
#
_entry.id   AF-K2P7W0-F1
#
_cell.length_a   1.000
_cell.length_b   1.000
_cell.length_c   1.000
_cell.angle_alpha   90.00
_cell.angle_beta   90.00
_cell.angle_gamma   90.00
#
_symmetry.space_group_name_H-M   'P 1'
#
loop_
_entity.id
_entity.type
_entity.pdbx_description
1 polymer ?
#
loop_
_entity_poly.entity_id
_entity_poly.type
_entity_poly.pdbx_seq_one_letter_code
_entity_poly.pdbx_strand_id
1 'polypeptide(L)'
;MIEFRPARLPDIPAIVRFQPRKLWKGIVTQVRSHPAWTLCLDGAPQLIVGVVPYTAGVLELWMFFAPGFSRAPRFKSMMRLCLMHGATVCPDHILLARIDDRNAPSRKMAELVGFVPMEEHLPGTTIRTWIRPALDAET
;
A
#
# COMPACT_ATOMS: atom_id res chain seq x y z
N MET A 1 -3.47 6.10 19.99
CA MET A 1 -2.82 7.15 19.18
C MET A 1 -2.43 6.57 17.81
N ILE A 2 -2.78 7.27 16.72
CA ILE A 2 -2.37 6.90 15.36
C ILE A 2 -1.18 7.78 14.99
N GLU A 3 -0.08 7.17 14.54
CA GLU A 3 1.11 7.87 14.08
C GLU A 3 1.45 7.41 12.67
N PHE A 4 1.83 8.34 11.80
CA PHE A 4 2.36 8.06 10.47
C PHE A 4 3.76 8.65 10.38
N ARG A 5 4.76 7.82 10.10
CA ARG A 5 6.17 8.24 10.09
C ARG A 5 6.95 7.55 8.98
N PRO A 6 8.13 8.06 8.58
CA PRO A 6 9.00 7.35 7.66
C PRO A 6 9.26 5.91 8.12
N ALA A 7 9.19 4.97 7.17
CA ALA A 7 9.35 3.55 7.47
C ALA A 7 10.78 3.26 7.92
N ARG A 8 10.94 2.43 8.95
CA ARG A 8 12.24 2.03 9.47
C ARG A 8 12.39 0.52 9.38
N LEU A 9 13.62 0.05 9.15
CA LEU A 9 13.91 -1.39 9.10
C LEU A 9 13.47 -2.17 10.35
N PRO A 10 13.56 -1.61 11.58
CA PRO A 10 13.05 -2.28 12.78
C PRO A 10 11.53 -2.49 12.82
N ASP A 11 10.75 -1.86 11.93
CA ASP A 11 9.29 -2.03 11.86
C ASP A 11 8.90 -3.32 11.11
N ILE A 12 9.74 -3.73 10.15
CA ILE A 12 9.51 -4.89 9.27
C ILE A 12 9.22 -6.19 10.07
N PRO A 13 9.96 -6.54 11.15
CA PRO A 13 9.64 -7.72 11.96
C PRO A 13 8.21 -7.76 12.50
N ALA A 14 7.61 -6.61 12.82
CA ALA A 14 6.24 -6.54 13.33
C ALA A 14 5.20 -6.82 12.23
N ILE A 15 5.53 -6.44 10.99
CA ILE A 15 4.62 -6.55 9.84
C ILE A 15 4.69 -7.93 9.18
N VAL A 16 5.89 -8.46 8.97
CA VAL A 16 6.11 -9.68 8.18
C VAL A 16 6.64 -10.85 8.97
N ARG A 17 6.39 -10.88 10.28
CA ARG A 17 6.83 -11.91 11.24
C ARG A 17 6.66 -13.35 10.76
N PHE A 18 5.60 -13.65 10.00
CA PHE A 18 5.25 -15.00 9.54
C PHE A 18 5.32 -15.18 8.02
N GLN A 19 5.93 -14.24 7.30
CA GLN A 19 6.02 -14.28 5.85
C GLN A 19 7.30 -14.98 5.36
N PRO A 20 7.32 -15.55 4.15
CA PRO A 20 8.51 -16.18 3.58
C PRO A 20 9.71 -15.23 3.53
N ARG A 21 10.93 -15.76 3.75
CA ARG A 21 12.19 -14.99 3.76
C ARG A 21 12.45 -14.19 2.48
N LYS A 22 11.89 -14.61 1.34
CA LYS A 22 11.96 -13.88 0.07
C LYS A 22 11.19 -12.56 0.13
N LEU A 23 10.02 -12.55 0.76
CA LEU A 23 9.21 -11.35 0.94
C LEU A 23 9.93 -10.34 1.83
N TRP A 24 10.59 -10.82 2.88
CA TRP A 24 11.41 -9.99 3.76
C TRP A 24 12.46 -9.17 2.99
N LYS A 25 13.27 -9.85 2.17
CA LYS A 25 14.31 -9.20 1.37
C LYS A 25 13.71 -8.14 0.43
N GLY A 26 12.58 -8.47 -0.20
CA GLY A 26 11.85 -7.52 -1.04
C GLY A 26 11.45 -6.25 -0.29
N ILE A 27 10.85 -6.38 0.89
CA ILE A 27 10.41 -5.23 1.69
C ILE A 27 11.59 -4.39 2.17
N VAL A 28 12.67 -5.02 2.62
CA VAL A 28 13.88 -4.30 3.04
C VAL A 28 14.44 -3.46 1.89
N THR A 29 14.52 -4.03 0.68
CA THR A 29 14.97 -3.30 -0.50
C THR A 29 14.02 -2.13 -0.80
N GLN A 30 12.71 -2.37 -0.81
CA GLN A 30 11.72 -1.33 -1.08
C GLN A 30 11.79 -0.16 -0.09
N VAL A 31 11.88 -0.44 1.22
CA VAL A 31 11.99 0.58 2.28
C VAL A 31 13.30 1.38 2.18
N ARG A 32 14.39 0.79 1.68
CA ARG A 32 15.68 1.48 1.54
C ARG A 32 15.76 2.32 0.28
N SER A 33 15.16 1.84 -0.81
CA SER A 33 15.34 2.41 -2.14
C SER A 33 14.28 3.45 -2.48
N HIS A 34 13.12 3.42 -1.82
CA HIS A 34 12.00 4.26 -2.21
C HIS A 34 11.25 4.86 -1.00
N PRO A 35 10.52 5.97 -1.20
CA PRO A 35 9.69 6.55 -0.17
C PRO A 35 8.70 5.54 0.41
N ALA A 36 8.74 5.39 1.73
CA ALA A 36 7.91 4.47 2.48
C ALA A 36 7.61 5.01 3.86
N TRP A 37 6.46 4.61 4.40
CA TRP A 37 5.95 5.04 5.68
C TRP A 37 5.36 3.89 6.47
N THR A 38 5.40 4.03 7.77
CA THR A 38 4.81 3.11 8.73
C THR A 38 3.64 3.80 9.43
N LEU A 39 2.48 3.13 9.42
CA LEU A 39 1.39 3.47 10.33
C LEU A 39 1.60 2.68 11.63
N CYS A 40 1.67 3.41 12.74
CA CYS A 40 1.68 2.85 14.08
C CYS A 40 0.34 3.09 14.79
N LEU A 41 -0.08 2.10 15.57
CA LEU A 41 -1.16 2.23 16.55
C LEU A 41 -0.58 2.02 17.93
N ASP A 42 -0.75 3.02 18.79
CA ASP A 42 -0.28 2.97 20.18
C ASP A 42 1.21 2.60 20.26
N GLY A 43 2.00 3.16 19.33
CA GLY A 43 3.44 2.90 19.19
C GLY A 43 3.83 1.62 18.45
N ALA A 44 2.88 0.70 18.21
CA ALA A 44 3.14 -0.55 17.52
C ALA A 44 2.95 -0.44 15.99
N PRO A 45 3.94 -0.82 15.16
CA PRO A 45 3.79 -0.85 13.70
C PRO A 45 2.67 -1.79 13.26
N GLN A 46 1.74 -1.28 12.45
CA GLN A 46 0.60 -2.05 11.93
C GLN A 46 0.62 -2.21 10.41
N LEU A 47 1.26 -1.27 9.72
CA LEU A 47 1.32 -1.25 8.27
C LEU A 47 2.64 -0.62 7.82
N ILE A 48 3.21 -1.12 6.73
CA ILE A 48 4.16 -0.36 5.90
C ILE A 48 3.56 -0.18 4.51
N VAL A 49 3.61 1.04 4.02
CA VAL A 49 3.20 1.42 2.66
C VAL A 49 4.34 2.20 2.01
N GLY A 50 4.53 2.01 0.71
CA GLY A 50 5.45 2.85 -0.05
C GLY A 50 5.09 2.88 -1.52
N VAL A 51 5.87 3.65 -2.25
CA VAL A 51 5.70 3.88 -3.68
C VAL A 51 7.01 3.63 -4.41
N VAL A 52 6.97 3.07 -5.61
CA VAL A 52 8.14 2.89 -6.48
C VAL A 52 7.84 3.47 -7.86
N PRO A 53 8.79 4.13 -8.54
CA PRO A 53 8.59 4.57 -9.92
C PRO A 53 8.26 3.39 -10.84
N TYR A 54 7.17 3.50 -11.61
CA TYR A 54 6.80 2.51 -12.63
C TYR A 54 7.13 3.02 -14.03
N THR A 55 6.57 4.17 -14.39
CA THR A 55 6.87 4.94 -15.61
C THR A 55 6.81 6.43 -15.29
N ALA A 56 7.12 7.29 -16.26
CA ALA A 56 6.99 8.74 -16.08
C ALA A 56 5.56 9.11 -15.65
N GLY A 57 5.42 9.80 -14.52
CA GLY A 57 4.13 10.21 -13.96
C GLY A 57 3.31 9.11 -13.26
N VAL A 58 3.84 7.88 -13.15
CA VAL A 58 3.14 6.74 -12.53
C VAL A 58 3.98 6.09 -11.44
N LEU A 59 3.40 5.95 -10.26
CA LEU A 59 4.00 5.28 -9.11
C LEU A 59 3.23 3.99 -8.80
N GLU A 60 3.94 2.88 -8.61
CA GLU A 60 3.35 1.66 -8.08
C GLU A 60 3.37 1.69 -6.55
N LEU A 61 2.19 1.60 -5.96
CA LEU A 61 1.96 1.49 -4.53
C LEU A 61 2.11 0.02 -4.10
N TRP A 62 2.93 -0.20 -3.08
CA TRP A 62 3.03 -1.48 -2.40
C TRP A 62 2.69 -1.31 -0.92
N MET A 63 2.14 -2.36 -0.32
CA MET A 63 1.61 -2.29 1.04
C MET A 63 1.64 -3.64 1.74
N PHE A 64 2.02 -3.63 3.02
CA PHE A 64 2.11 -4.82 3.87
C PHE A 64 1.51 -4.55 5.25
N PHE A 65 0.67 -5.47 5.72
CA PHE A 65 -0.04 -5.34 7.01
C PHE A 65 0.52 -6.31 8.05
N ALA A 66 0.49 -5.89 9.31
CA ALA A 66 0.69 -6.80 10.43
C ALA A 66 -0.37 -7.91 10.45
N PRO A 67 -0.02 -9.11 10.95
CA PRO A 67 -0.97 -10.20 11.11
C PRO A 67 -2.18 -9.76 11.95
N GLY A 68 -3.40 -10.05 11.46
CA GLY A 68 -4.63 -9.71 12.18
C GLY A 68 -5.08 -8.25 12.06
N PHE A 69 -4.28 -7.35 11.47
CA PHE A 69 -4.65 -5.95 11.28
C PHE A 69 -5.95 -5.77 10.48
N SER A 70 -6.20 -6.64 9.49
CA SER A 70 -7.45 -6.66 8.71
C SER A 70 -8.71 -6.93 9.52
N ARG A 71 -8.57 -7.47 10.74
CA ARG A 71 -9.67 -7.73 11.68
C ARG A 71 -9.82 -6.63 12.73
N ALA A 72 -8.95 -5.61 12.72
CA ALA A 72 -9.00 -4.54 13.69
C ALA A 72 -10.29 -3.72 13.53
N PRO A 73 -10.95 -3.27 14.64
CA PRO A 73 -12.21 -2.51 14.60
C PRO A 73 -12.19 -1.21 13.77
N ARG A 74 -10.99 -0.72 13.42
CA ARG A 74 -10.80 0.51 12.64
C ARG A 74 -10.04 0.29 11.32
N PHE A 75 -9.89 -0.96 10.88
CA PHE A 75 -9.10 -1.31 9.69
C PHE A 75 -9.43 -0.42 8.50
N LYS A 76 -10.72 -0.30 8.16
CA LYS A 76 -11.18 0.51 7.02
C LYS A 76 -10.77 1.97 7.10
N SER A 77 -10.93 2.61 8.26
CA SER A 77 -10.57 4.02 8.45
C SER A 77 -9.06 4.23 8.37
N MET A 78 -8.28 3.30 8.94
CA MET A 78 -6.82 3.37 8.89
C MET A 78 -6.29 3.16 7.47
N MET A 79 -6.88 2.21 6.74
CA MET A 79 -6.55 1.97 5.34
C MET A 79 -6.84 3.18 4.48
N ARG A 80 -8.02 3.80 4.67
CA ARG A 80 -8.38 5.04 3.99
C ARG A 80 -7.36 6.14 4.30
N LEU A 81 -6.96 6.29 5.56
CA LEU A 81 -5.97 7.28 5.97
C LEU A 81 -4.60 7.04 5.31
N CYS A 82 -4.13 5.80 5.23
CA CYS A 82 -2.87 5.47 4.57
C CYS A 82 -2.88 5.75 3.07
N LEU A 83 -3.96 5.38 2.39
CA LEU A 83 -4.11 5.57 0.95
C LEU A 83 -4.34 7.05 0.60
N MET A 84 -5.02 7.81 1.47
CA MET A 84 -5.09 9.27 1.38
C MET A 84 -3.74 9.92 1.61
N HIS A 85 -2.97 9.46 2.60
CA HIS A 85 -1.64 10.02 2.87
C HIS A 85 -0.69 9.81 1.68
N GLY A 86 -0.69 8.62 1.06
CA GLY A 86 0.08 8.39 -0.17
C GLY A 86 -0.27 9.37 -1.29
N ALA A 87 -1.55 9.72 -1.42
CA ALA A 87 -2.02 10.74 -2.36
C ALA A 87 -1.50 12.14 -2.03
N THR A 88 -1.50 12.52 -0.75
CA THR A 88 -1.02 13.84 -0.34
C THR A 88 0.48 14.02 -0.51
N VAL A 89 1.25 12.92 -0.49
CA VAL A 89 2.69 12.97 -0.70
C VAL A 89 3.04 13.03 -2.19
N CYS A 90 2.23 12.42 -3.06
CA CYS A 90 2.44 12.38 -4.50
C CYS A 90 1.17 12.83 -5.25
N PRO A 91 0.71 14.09 -5.07
CA PRO A 91 -0.59 14.54 -5.59
C PRO A 91 -0.67 14.54 -7.11
N ASP A 92 0.46 14.82 -7.78
CA ASP A 92 0.58 14.92 -9.24
C ASP A 92 0.74 13.56 -9.96
N HIS A 93 0.76 12.45 -9.23
CA HIS A 93 1.10 11.14 -9.80
C HIS A 93 -0.13 10.23 -9.88
N ILE A 94 -0.19 9.46 -10.96
CA ILE A 94 -1.09 8.31 -11.02
C ILE A 94 -0.53 7.23 -10.08
N LEU A 95 -1.37 6.71 -9.20
CA LEU A 95 -1.01 5.57 -8.36
C LEU A 95 -1.51 4.28 -9.00
N LEU A 96 -0.63 3.30 -9.12
CA LEU A 96 -0.91 1.96 -9.59
C LEU A 96 -0.87 1.00 -8.40
N ALA A 97 -1.76 0.02 -8.35
CA ALA A 97 -1.70 -1.10 -7.41
C ALA A 97 -2.00 -2.41 -8.13
N ARG A 98 -1.38 -3.51 -7.68
CA ARG A 98 -1.63 -4.86 -8.21
C ARG A 98 -2.42 -5.66 -7.18
N ILE A 99 -3.67 -6.03 -7.52
CA ILE A 99 -4.61 -6.65 -6.58
C ILE A 99 -5.12 -7.98 -7.17
N ASP A 100 -5.03 -9.06 -6.39
CA ASP A 100 -5.62 -10.36 -6.75
C ASP A 100 -7.16 -10.26 -6.76
N ASP A 101 -7.78 -10.61 -7.88
CA ASP A 101 -9.24 -10.65 -8.06
C ASP A 101 -9.94 -11.69 -7.17
N ARG A 102 -9.23 -12.56 -6.48
CA ARG A 102 -9.82 -13.43 -5.46
C ARG A 102 -9.85 -12.76 -4.10
N ASN A 103 -9.13 -11.64 -3.92
CA ASN A 103 -9.05 -10.90 -2.67
C ASN A 103 -10.11 -9.78 -2.61
N ALA A 104 -11.37 -10.19 -2.40
CA ALA A 104 -12.50 -9.27 -2.29
C ALA A 104 -12.32 -8.13 -1.26
N PRO A 105 -11.72 -8.35 -0.07
CA PRO A 105 -11.44 -7.26 0.86
C PRO A 105 -10.52 -6.17 0.29
N SER A 106 -9.48 -6.56 -0.45
CA SER A 106 -8.52 -5.60 -1.02
C SER A 106 -9.14 -4.80 -2.16
N ARG A 107 -9.95 -5.44 -3.02
CA ARG A 107 -10.70 -4.72 -4.07
C ARG A 107 -11.67 -3.70 -3.52
N LYS A 108 -12.51 -4.10 -2.56
CA LYS A 108 -13.45 -3.17 -1.90
C LYS A 108 -12.73 -2.00 -1.25
N MET A 109 -11.53 -2.22 -0.71
CA MET A 109 -10.72 -1.15 -0.13
C MET A 109 -10.18 -0.20 -1.19
N ALA A 110 -9.69 -0.74 -2.31
CA ALA A 110 -9.18 0.04 -3.44
C ALA A 110 -10.27 0.93 -4.04
N GLU A 111 -11.47 0.39 -4.25
CA GLU A 111 -12.64 1.16 -4.71
C GLU A 111 -12.96 2.34 -3.76
N LEU A 112 -12.97 2.09 -2.45
CA LEU A 112 -13.27 3.11 -1.42
C LEU A 112 -12.29 4.29 -1.39
N VAL A 113 -11.10 4.12 -1.97
CA VAL A 113 -10.07 5.17 -2.01
C VAL A 113 -9.77 5.66 -3.43
N GLY A 114 -10.67 5.37 -4.37
CA GLY A 114 -10.64 5.93 -5.73
C GLY A 114 -9.78 5.17 -6.72
N PHE A 115 -9.36 3.94 -6.43
CA PHE A 115 -8.76 3.08 -7.45
C PHE A 115 -9.85 2.44 -8.32
N VAL A 116 -9.59 2.38 -9.62
CA VAL A 116 -10.41 1.71 -10.62
C VAL A 116 -9.63 0.56 -11.26
N PRO A 117 -10.27 -0.60 -11.52
CA PRO A 117 -9.60 -1.71 -12.17
C PRO A 117 -9.37 -1.42 -13.65
N MET A 118 -8.20 -1.79 -14.15
CA MET A 118 -7.89 -1.85 -15.58
C MET A 118 -8.20 -3.24 -16.13
N GLU A 119 -8.27 -3.38 -17.45
CA GLU A 119 -8.40 -4.70 -18.10
C GLU A 119 -7.12 -5.55 -17.98
N GLU A 120 -5.97 -4.90 -17.76
CA GLU A 120 -4.66 -5.54 -17.66
C GLU A 120 -4.54 -6.47 -16.44
N HIS A 121 -4.11 -7.71 -16.69
CA HIS A 121 -3.74 -8.69 -15.68
C HIS A 121 -2.27 -9.09 -15.82
N LEU A 122 -1.63 -9.45 -14.69
CA LEU A 122 -0.32 -10.09 -14.74
C LEU A 122 -0.46 -11.47 -15.40
N PRO A 123 0.38 -11.80 -16.40
CA PRO A 123 0.26 -13.03 -17.18
C PRO A 123 0.17 -14.29 -16.32
N GLY A 124 -0.84 -15.13 -16.58
CA GLY A 124 -1.04 -16.40 -15.87
C GLY A 124 -1.50 -16.26 -14.41
N THR A 125 -1.95 -15.07 -13.99
CA THR A 125 -2.44 -14.82 -12.63
C THR A 125 -3.84 -14.19 -12.63
N THR A 126 -4.42 -14.11 -11.44
CA THR A 126 -5.66 -13.36 -11.16
C THR A 126 -5.36 -11.93 -10.66
N ILE A 127 -4.11 -11.49 -10.73
CA ILE A 127 -3.70 -10.18 -10.24
C ILE A 127 -3.95 -9.15 -11.34
N ARG A 128 -4.82 -8.20 -11.06
CA ARG A 128 -5.23 -7.13 -11.97
C ARG A 128 -4.53 -5.82 -11.60
N THR A 129 -4.26 -4.99 -12.60
CA THR A 129 -3.84 -3.59 -12.39
C THR A 129 -5.03 -2.75 -11.94
N TRP A 130 -4.82 -1.95 -10.91
CA TRP A 130 -5.75 -0.93 -10.46
C TRP A 130 -5.04 0.41 -10.51
N ILE A 131 -5.70 1.45 -11.00
CA ILE A 131 -5.13 2.80 -11.06
C ILE A 131 -5.99 3.77 -10.28
N ARG A 132 -5.36 4.76 -9.68
CA ARG A 132 -6.00 5.93 -9.14
C ARG A 132 -5.40 7.16 -9.84
N PRO A 133 -6.22 8.01 -10.45
CA PRO A 133 -5.75 9.26 -11.05
C PRO A 133 -5.04 10.17 -10.04
N ALA A 134 -4.19 11.06 -10.56
CA ALA A 134 -3.63 12.16 -9.78
C ALA A 134 -4.76 13.01 -9.18
N LEU A 135 -4.55 13.52 -7.96
CA LEU A 135 -5.58 14.34 -7.29
C LEU A 135 -5.78 15.69 -8.01
N ASP A 136 -4.72 16.24 -8.60
CA ASP A 136 -4.76 17.55 -9.24
C ASP A 136 -5.27 17.51 -10.69
N ALA A 137 -5.60 16.31 -11.21
CA ALA A 137 -6.16 16.12 -12.54
C ALA A 137 -7.67 16.48 -12.63
N GLU A 138 -8.31 16.91 -11.53
CA GLU A 138 -9.70 17.39 -11.50
C GLU A 138 -9.84 18.90 -11.75
N THR A 139 -8.91 19.52 -12.50
CA THR A 139 -9.03 20.93 -12.95
C THR A 139 -9.56 21.06 -14.37
#